data_AF-A0A117LKD9-F1
#
_entry.id   AF-A0A117LKD9-F1
#
_cell.length_a   1.000
_cell.length_b   1.000
_cell.length_c   1.000
_cell.angle_alpha   90.00
_cell.angle_beta   90.00
_cell.angle_gamma   90.00
#
_symmetry.space_group_name_H-M   'P 1'
#
loop_
_entity.id
_entity.type
_entity.pdbx_description
1 polymer ?
#
loop_
_entity_poly.entity_id
_entity_poly.type
_entity_poly.pdbx_seq_one_letter_code
_entity_poly.pdbx_strand_id
1 'polypeptide(L)'
;MQNNVRLNTYHLLIAVPPEDLDVSIPAKTLSGEWYKGHVFWDTEIFVLPFFIFTQPELARNLLLYRYRRLKQARAKARENGYEGAWWPWESAESGDDETPKTWVNFDGTVIPVHVSKREIHIAGDIIYGVVLYYQATSDRDFMLRYGAEMVFETARFWAARVNYNSEKNYYEIKDVIGPNEFQECVDNNFYTNYMARWNLRYAAELYDYLAKEHPLRLNRLAKKIELKKEEILSWREISEKVIAFINQDGLIEEFEGYFNKKEFLIQEWDENAMPVWPASLDLAEAKDTQLVKQADVILLMRLFANEFSSQVKKVNYDFYKKRTTHKSSLSLPSYAITALELGNLRESYKYFIQAVRADYGDLYGNTELGIHAAALGGAWQIAGYGFAGLKIKDEILSVNPVLPGEVSGIRLNFWFRNALFELKVANVEEKLQIEVLFVRDRFRNREGIWLEVCGEKCFLSRGQKVRRCQQRTIGEVPVTAGSQK
;
A
#
# COMPACT_ATOMS: atom_id res chain seq x y z
N MET A 1 -1.43 -20.89 -13.68
CA MET A 1 -1.93 -19.54 -13.37
C MET A 1 -3.26 -19.55 -12.61
N GLN A 2 -4.39 -19.90 -13.23
CA GLN A 2 -5.72 -19.84 -12.59
C GLN A 2 -5.83 -20.55 -11.24
N ASN A 3 -5.23 -21.74 -11.10
CA ASN A 3 -5.21 -22.49 -9.84
C ASN A 3 -4.43 -21.76 -8.75
N ASN A 4 -3.30 -21.14 -9.08
CA ASN A 4 -2.49 -20.38 -8.13
C ASN A 4 -3.25 -19.15 -7.63
N VAL A 5 -3.91 -18.41 -8.53
CA VAL A 5 -4.78 -17.29 -8.13
C VAL A 5 -5.89 -17.77 -7.18
N ARG A 6 -6.53 -18.91 -7.47
CA ARG A 6 -7.55 -19.50 -6.58
C ARG A 6 -6.98 -19.93 -5.24
N LEU A 7 -5.78 -20.50 -5.22
CA LEU A 7 -5.08 -20.89 -3.99
C LEU A 7 -4.78 -19.66 -3.13
N ASN A 8 -4.29 -18.58 -3.73
CA ASN A 8 -4.03 -17.32 -3.03
C ASN A 8 -5.31 -16.75 -2.42
N THR A 9 -6.39 -16.69 -3.21
CA THR A 9 -7.71 -16.26 -2.74
C THR A 9 -8.25 -17.16 -1.64
N TYR A 10 -8.07 -18.48 -1.73
CA TYR A 10 -8.48 -19.43 -0.70
C TYR A 10 -7.80 -19.11 0.64
N HIS A 11 -6.49 -18.91 0.65
CA HIS A 11 -5.76 -18.60 1.88
C HIS A 11 -6.17 -17.26 2.49
N LEU A 12 -6.49 -16.24 1.68
CA LEU A 12 -7.07 -15.00 2.19
C LEU A 12 -8.42 -15.24 2.87
N LEU A 13 -9.31 -16.01 2.23
CA LEU A 13 -10.67 -16.24 2.71
C LEU A 13 -10.73 -17.08 4.00
N ILE A 14 -9.79 -18.01 4.21
CA ILE A 14 -9.74 -18.79 5.45
C ILE A 14 -9.01 -18.07 6.59
N ALA A 15 -8.20 -17.05 6.29
CA ALA A 15 -7.46 -16.28 7.28
C ALA A 15 -8.30 -15.17 7.92
N VAL A 16 -9.37 -14.73 7.25
CA VAL A 16 -10.25 -13.67 7.76
C VAL A 16 -11.36 -14.27 8.65
N PRO A 17 -11.68 -13.66 9.80
CA PRO A 17 -12.84 -14.09 10.58
C PRO A 17 -14.12 -13.71 9.84
N PRO A 18 -15.15 -14.58 9.81
CA PRO A 18 -16.42 -14.30 9.12
C PRO A 18 -17.29 -13.27 9.87
N GLU A 19 -16.95 -12.95 11.12
CA GLU A 19 -17.69 -12.06 12.02
C GLU A 19 -16.75 -11.04 12.68
N ASP A 20 -17.31 -10.09 13.42
CA ASP A 20 -16.55 -9.09 14.15
C ASP A 20 -15.99 -9.66 15.47
N LEU A 21 -14.88 -10.39 15.39
CA LEU A 21 -14.26 -11.14 16.51
C LEU A 21 -13.09 -10.43 17.19
N ASP A 22 -12.93 -9.13 16.97
CA ASP A 22 -11.82 -8.33 17.48
C ASP A 22 -10.40 -8.85 17.18
N VAL A 23 -10.19 -9.31 15.94
CA VAL A 23 -8.89 -9.78 15.44
C VAL A 23 -8.66 -9.23 14.02
N SER A 24 -7.44 -9.37 13.53
CA SER A 24 -7.07 -9.04 12.16
C SER A 24 -6.21 -10.17 11.54
N ILE A 25 -5.74 -9.99 10.31
CA ILE A 25 -5.01 -11.01 9.57
C ILE A 25 -3.50 -10.86 9.80
N PRO A 26 -2.82 -11.84 10.41
CA PRO A 26 -1.38 -11.78 10.66
C PRO A 26 -0.54 -12.08 9.42
N ALA A 27 0.75 -11.73 9.47
CA ALA A 27 1.69 -11.85 8.34
C ALA A 27 1.80 -13.27 7.75
N LYS A 28 1.65 -14.30 8.59
CA LYS A 28 1.69 -15.72 8.20
C LYS A 28 0.32 -16.40 8.13
N THR A 29 -0.75 -15.62 8.04
CA THR A 29 -2.13 -16.11 8.23
C THR A 29 -2.24 -16.95 9.51
N LEU A 30 -3.15 -17.92 9.57
CA LEU A 30 -3.23 -18.88 10.69
C LEU A 30 -2.58 -20.23 10.32
N SER A 31 -1.53 -20.19 9.50
CA SER A 31 -0.93 -21.38 8.89
C SER A 31 0.43 -21.78 9.48
N GLY A 32 1.00 -20.93 10.34
CA GLY A 32 2.29 -21.18 10.99
C GLY A 32 2.50 -20.23 12.16
N GLU A 33 3.47 -20.55 13.01
CA GLU A 33 3.80 -19.80 14.23
C GLU A 33 4.86 -18.71 14.00
N TRP A 34 5.44 -18.64 12.81
CA TRP A 34 6.40 -17.59 12.49
C TRP A 34 5.72 -16.23 12.46
N TYR A 35 6.42 -15.22 12.96
CA TYR A 35 5.84 -13.92 13.35
C TYR A 35 4.67 -14.02 14.35
N LYS A 36 4.51 -15.17 15.04
CA LYS A 36 3.69 -15.35 16.24
C LYS A 36 2.21 -14.96 16.10
N GLY A 37 1.68 -14.97 14.89
CA GLY A 37 0.32 -14.48 14.63
C GLY A 37 0.15 -12.97 14.84
N HIS A 38 1.24 -12.19 14.76
CA HIS A 38 1.22 -10.74 14.87
C HIS A 38 0.75 -10.08 13.56
N VAL A 39 0.09 -8.93 13.72
CA VAL A 39 -0.52 -8.12 12.66
C VAL A 39 0.38 -6.92 12.37
N PHE A 40 0.86 -6.84 11.13
CA PHE A 40 1.76 -5.81 10.62
C PHE A 40 1.04 -4.88 9.65
N TRP A 41 1.74 -3.89 9.11
CA TRP A 41 1.27 -3.07 7.99
C TRP A 41 0.91 -3.87 6.72
N ASP A 42 1.41 -5.12 6.60
CA ASP A 42 0.99 -6.15 5.65
C ASP A 42 -0.54 -6.16 5.46
N THR A 43 -1.27 -6.08 6.56
CA THR A 43 -2.72 -6.13 6.54
C THR A 43 -3.28 -4.93 5.78
N GLU A 44 -2.96 -3.69 6.18
CA GLU A 44 -3.60 -2.50 5.61
C GLU A 44 -3.13 -2.18 4.18
N ILE A 45 -1.87 -2.48 3.83
CA ILE A 45 -1.32 -2.16 2.52
C ILE A 45 -1.50 -3.29 1.49
N PHE A 46 -1.40 -4.56 1.92
CA PHE A 46 -1.37 -5.69 1.01
C PHE A 46 -2.67 -6.50 1.02
N VAL A 47 -3.24 -6.76 2.20
CA VAL A 47 -4.39 -7.66 2.36
C VAL A 47 -5.73 -6.93 2.27
N LEU A 48 -5.86 -5.79 2.94
CA LEU A 48 -7.10 -5.01 3.06
C LEU A 48 -7.69 -4.61 1.71
N PRO A 49 -6.91 -4.23 0.67
CA PRO A 49 -7.44 -3.97 -0.66
C PRO A 49 -8.29 -5.11 -1.22
N PHE A 50 -7.91 -6.37 -1.04
CA PHE A 50 -8.74 -7.49 -1.47
C PHE A 50 -10.13 -7.40 -0.85
N PHE A 51 -10.20 -7.35 0.49
CA PHE A 51 -11.46 -7.31 1.21
C PHE A 51 -12.27 -6.04 0.95
N ILE A 52 -11.65 -4.88 0.74
CA ILE A 52 -12.38 -3.66 0.37
C ILE A 52 -13.22 -3.89 -0.89
N PHE A 53 -12.63 -4.52 -1.90
CA PHE A 53 -13.30 -4.72 -3.18
C PHE A 53 -14.10 -6.03 -3.24
N THR A 54 -13.91 -7.01 -2.34
CA THR A 54 -14.67 -8.28 -2.40
C THR A 54 -15.67 -8.48 -1.26
N GLN A 55 -15.32 -8.10 -0.02
CA GLN A 55 -16.16 -8.21 1.18
C GLN A 55 -15.96 -6.99 2.10
N PRO A 56 -16.52 -5.80 1.75
CA PRO A 56 -16.22 -4.55 2.45
C PRO A 56 -16.61 -4.55 3.94
N GLU A 57 -17.56 -5.37 4.38
CA GLU A 57 -17.84 -5.55 5.82
C GLU A 57 -16.67 -6.19 6.58
N LEU A 58 -15.99 -7.16 5.98
CA LEU A 58 -14.81 -7.78 6.59
C LEU A 58 -13.65 -6.79 6.63
N ALA A 59 -13.45 -6.00 5.57
CA ALA A 59 -12.46 -4.92 5.57
C ALA A 59 -12.71 -3.91 6.70
N ARG A 60 -13.98 -3.57 6.95
CA ARG A 60 -14.38 -2.72 8.07
C ARG A 60 -13.95 -3.31 9.41
N ASN A 61 -14.14 -4.61 9.61
CA ASN A 61 -13.77 -5.30 10.86
C ASN A 61 -12.25 -5.31 11.07
N LEU A 62 -11.46 -5.52 10.01
CA LEU A 62 -10.00 -5.43 10.06
C LEU A 62 -9.52 -4.03 10.50
N LEU A 63 -10.20 -2.96 10.06
CA LEU A 63 -9.90 -1.61 10.52
C LEU A 63 -10.42 -1.32 11.94
N LEU A 64 -11.55 -1.92 12.35
CA LEU A 64 -12.04 -1.82 13.72
C LEU A 64 -11.10 -2.48 14.73
N TYR A 65 -10.40 -3.55 14.34
CA TYR A 65 -9.31 -4.10 15.14
C TYR A 65 -8.29 -3.00 15.50
N ARG A 66 -7.83 -2.19 14.53
CA ARG A 66 -6.92 -1.07 14.79
C ARG A 66 -7.54 0.01 15.66
N TYR A 67 -8.80 0.39 15.41
CA TYR A 67 -9.51 1.37 16.24
C TYR A 67 -9.63 0.93 17.71
N ARG A 68 -9.88 -0.35 17.98
CA ARG A 68 -9.96 -0.88 19.35
C ARG A 68 -8.62 -0.85 20.09
N ARG A 69 -7.50 -0.86 19.35
CA ARG A 69 -6.15 -0.63 19.88
C ARG A 69 -5.73 0.85 19.91
N LEU A 70 -6.60 1.80 19.55
CA LEU A 70 -6.23 3.21 19.50
C LEU A 70 -5.75 3.76 20.86
N LYS A 71 -6.29 3.23 21.98
CA LYS A 71 -5.83 3.61 23.32
C LYS A 71 -4.36 3.20 23.55
N GLN A 72 -3.98 2.01 23.12
CA GLN A 72 -2.63 1.47 23.22
C GLN A 72 -1.68 2.20 22.27
N ALA A 73 -2.12 2.51 21.05
CA ALA A 73 -1.36 3.34 20.12
C ALA A 73 -1.05 4.74 20.69
N ARG A 74 -2.00 5.34 21.42
CA ARG A 74 -1.77 6.59 22.17
C ARG A 74 -0.82 6.40 23.35
N ALA A 75 -0.88 5.27 24.05
CA ALA A 75 0.04 4.96 25.15
C ALA A 75 1.47 4.80 24.65
N LYS A 76 1.68 4.01 23.59
CA LYS A 76 2.96 3.84 22.92
C LYS A 76 3.56 5.17 22.46
N ALA A 77 2.77 6.05 21.84
CA ALA A 77 3.23 7.40 21.48
C ALA A 77 3.76 8.16 22.71
N ARG A 78 2.97 8.23 23.79
CA ARG A 78 3.36 8.92 25.03
C ARG A 78 4.59 8.32 25.71
N GLU A 79 4.70 7.00 25.76
CA GLU A 79 5.86 6.29 26.31
C GLU A 79 7.16 6.62 25.58
N ASN A 80 7.06 7.00 24.31
CA ASN A 80 8.17 7.44 23.48
C ASN A 80 8.29 8.97 23.37
N GLY A 81 7.57 9.72 24.20
CA GLY A 81 7.65 11.19 24.27
C GLY A 81 6.87 11.93 23.20
N TYR A 82 5.96 11.26 22.49
CA TYR A 82 5.13 11.85 21.44
C TYR A 82 3.66 11.94 21.85
N GLU A 83 2.93 12.85 21.21
CA GLU A 83 1.47 12.90 21.27
C GLU A 83 0.83 12.07 20.15
N GLY A 84 -0.49 11.96 20.15
CA GLY A 84 -1.22 11.29 19.08
C GLY A 84 -1.24 9.77 19.20
N ALA A 85 -1.40 9.08 18.07
CA ALA A 85 -1.44 7.62 18.00
C ALA A 85 -0.35 7.06 17.09
N TRP A 86 0.43 6.14 17.64
CA TRP A 86 1.42 5.35 16.92
C TRP A 86 1.20 3.87 17.28
N TRP A 87 0.65 3.10 16.33
CA TRP A 87 0.42 1.67 16.54
C TRP A 87 1.75 0.91 16.63
N PRO A 88 1.78 -0.21 17.38
CA PRO A 88 2.95 -1.08 17.40
C PRO A 88 3.24 -1.65 16.01
N TRP A 89 4.52 -1.90 15.73
CA TRP A 89 4.95 -2.55 14.50
C TRP A 89 4.35 -3.95 14.38
N GLU A 90 4.47 -4.71 15.46
CA GLU A 90 3.80 -6.00 15.66
C GLU A 90 2.67 -5.86 16.67
N SER A 91 1.44 -5.98 16.19
CA SER A 91 0.23 -5.89 17.01
C SER A 91 -0.35 -7.29 17.27
N ALA A 92 -0.78 -7.56 18.51
CA ALA A 92 -1.53 -8.77 18.86
C ALA A 92 -2.80 -8.44 19.65
N GLU A 93 -3.20 -9.30 20.59
CA GLU A 93 -4.42 -9.17 21.39
C GLU A 93 -4.41 -7.90 22.26
N SER A 94 -3.32 -7.70 23.03
CA SER A 94 -3.11 -6.61 24.00
C SER A 94 -3.22 -5.23 23.35
N GLY A 95 -2.73 -5.12 22.12
CA GLY A 95 -2.49 -3.87 21.40
C GLY A 95 -1.18 -3.16 21.79
N ASP A 96 -0.43 -3.73 22.72
CA ASP A 96 0.93 -3.30 23.04
C ASP A 96 1.88 -3.75 21.94
N ASP A 97 3.13 -3.27 21.98
CA ASP A 97 4.14 -3.65 21.01
C ASP A 97 4.76 -5.02 21.34
N GLU A 98 4.45 -5.99 20.49
CA GLU A 98 4.90 -7.39 20.63
C GLU A 98 6.15 -7.69 19.80
N THR A 99 6.76 -6.67 19.17
CA THR A 99 7.99 -6.85 18.40
C THR A 99 9.11 -7.32 19.32
N PRO A 100 9.78 -8.44 18.98
CA PRO A 100 10.88 -8.94 19.78
C PRO A 100 12.01 -7.90 19.82
N LYS A 101 12.69 -7.77 20.97
CA LYS A 101 13.82 -6.84 21.13
C LYS A 101 15.07 -7.27 20.36
N THR A 102 15.15 -8.56 20.02
CA THR A 102 16.29 -9.18 19.34
C THR A 102 15.80 -10.20 18.32
N TRP A 103 16.57 -10.38 17.26
CA TRP A 103 16.35 -11.37 16.21
C TRP A 103 17.54 -12.31 16.10
N VAL A 104 17.30 -13.55 15.67
CA VAL A 104 18.36 -14.53 15.41
C VAL A 104 18.46 -14.73 13.90
N ASN A 105 19.59 -14.36 13.32
CA ASN A 105 19.88 -14.60 11.91
C ASN A 105 20.06 -16.11 11.64
N PHE A 106 20.04 -16.49 10.36
CA PHE A 106 20.20 -17.90 9.95
C PHE A 106 21.55 -18.52 10.37
N ASP A 107 22.58 -17.69 10.57
CA ASP A 107 23.90 -18.09 11.07
C ASP A 107 23.95 -18.20 12.62
N GLY A 108 22.83 -17.94 13.30
CA GLY A 108 22.72 -17.96 14.75
C GLY A 108 23.09 -16.65 15.44
N THR A 109 23.48 -15.60 14.70
CA THR A 109 23.84 -14.30 15.29
C THR A 109 22.61 -13.58 15.84
N VAL A 110 22.72 -13.06 17.07
CA VAL A 110 21.65 -12.29 17.71
C VAL A 110 21.86 -10.81 17.44
N ILE A 111 20.89 -10.16 16.80
CA ILE A 111 20.92 -8.74 16.47
C ILE A 111 19.81 -7.98 17.20
N PRO A 112 20.02 -6.71 17.58
CA PRO A 112 18.95 -5.87 18.09
C PRO A 112 17.92 -5.62 16.98
N VAL A 113 16.65 -5.53 17.36
CA VAL A 113 15.55 -5.21 16.45
C VAL A 113 15.10 -3.78 16.73
N HIS A 114 15.20 -2.93 15.71
CA HIS A 114 14.93 -1.49 15.84
C HIS A 114 13.57 -1.06 15.29
N VAL A 115 12.87 -1.94 14.57
CA VAL A 115 11.61 -1.63 13.86
C VAL A 115 10.52 -1.10 14.80
N SER A 116 10.37 -1.66 16.00
CA SER A 116 9.39 -1.17 17.00
C SER A 116 9.61 0.27 17.46
N LYS A 117 10.81 0.80 17.27
CA LYS A 117 11.18 2.17 17.64
C LYS A 117 11.24 3.12 16.45
N ARG A 118 11.56 2.60 15.26
CA ARG A 118 12.00 3.41 14.11
C ARG A 118 11.18 3.20 12.85
N GLU A 119 10.50 2.07 12.69
CA GLU A 119 9.64 1.80 11.54
C GLU A 119 8.25 2.38 11.76
N ILE A 120 8.21 3.70 11.83
CA ILE A 120 7.05 4.48 12.26
C ILE A 120 6.01 4.68 11.16
N HIS A 121 6.31 4.28 9.92
CA HIS A 121 5.41 4.47 8.78
C HIS A 121 4.11 3.68 8.91
N ILE A 122 4.07 2.63 9.75
CA ILE A 122 2.83 1.89 10.10
C ILE A 122 1.69 2.83 10.55
N ALA A 123 2.03 3.94 11.21
CA ALA A 123 1.07 4.95 11.60
C ALA A 123 0.35 5.55 10.36
N GLY A 124 1.11 5.88 9.31
CA GLY A 124 0.57 6.33 8.02
C GLY A 124 -0.13 5.23 7.23
N ASP A 125 0.39 4.00 7.26
CA ASP A 125 -0.14 2.86 6.51
C ASP A 125 -1.56 2.48 6.92
N ILE A 126 -1.80 2.47 8.23
CA ILE A 126 -3.13 2.23 8.80
C ILE A 126 -4.10 3.29 8.31
N ILE A 127 -3.67 4.57 8.30
CA ILE A 127 -4.51 5.66 7.81
C ILE A 127 -4.73 5.56 6.31
N TYR A 128 -3.73 5.15 5.52
CA TYR A 128 -3.91 4.85 4.10
C TYR A 128 -5.02 3.79 3.89
N GLY A 129 -4.99 2.70 4.67
CA GLY A 129 -6.05 1.69 4.65
C GLY A 129 -7.43 2.24 5.02
N VAL A 130 -7.52 3.08 6.06
CA VAL A 130 -8.76 3.78 6.48
C VAL A 130 -9.32 4.65 5.37
N VAL A 131 -8.47 5.44 4.71
CA VAL A 131 -8.88 6.37 3.65
C VAL A 131 -9.29 5.61 2.39
N LEU A 132 -8.52 4.61 1.98
CA LEU A 132 -8.86 3.75 0.85
C LEU A 132 -10.20 3.04 1.06
N TYR A 133 -10.43 2.50 2.27
CA TYR A 133 -11.71 1.90 2.64
C TYR A 133 -12.86 2.89 2.50
N TYR A 134 -12.72 4.10 3.04
CA TYR A 134 -13.77 5.11 2.96
C TYR A 134 -14.03 5.57 1.52
N GLN A 135 -12.98 5.81 0.73
CA GLN A 135 -13.11 6.19 -0.67
C GLN A 135 -13.82 5.12 -1.51
N ALA A 136 -13.48 3.85 -1.28
CA ALA A 136 -14.05 2.72 -2.01
C ALA A 136 -15.49 2.39 -1.58
N THR A 137 -15.85 2.55 -0.31
CA THR A 137 -17.15 2.12 0.23
C THR A 137 -18.15 3.25 0.43
N SER A 138 -17.65 4.48 0.66
CA SER A 138 -18.42 5.61 1.18
C SER A 138 -19.13 5.29 2.51
N ASP A 139 -18.57 4.42 3.36
CA ASP A 139 -19.09 4.17 4.71
C ASP A 139 -18.86 5.39 5.62
N ARG A 140 -19.83 6.31 5.59
CA ARG A 140 -19.85 7.51 6.42
C ARG A 140 -19.99 7.19 7.91
N ASP A 141 -20.68 6.11 8.28
CA ASP A 141 -20.81 5.73 9.69
C ASP A 141 -19.44 5.37 10.27
N PHE A 142 -18.67 4.56 9.54
CA PHE A 142 -17.31 4.21 9.93
C PHE A 142 -16.41 5.45 10.06
N MET A 143 -16.39 6.32 9.04
CA MET A 143 -15.52 7.50 9.07
C MET A 143 -15.89 8.45 10.21
N LEU A 144 -17.19 8.70 10.45
CA LEU A 144 -17.66 9.62 11.49
C LEU A 144 -17.51 9.10 12.91
N ARG A 145 -17.48 7.77 13.11
CA ARG A 145 -17.39 7.15 14.44
C ARG A 145 -15.99 6.70 14.81
N TYR A 146 -15.17 6.35 13.82
CA TYR A 146 -13.88 5.68 14.03
C TYR A 146 -12.77 6.33 13.20
N GLY A 147 -12.96 6.39 11.88
CA GLY A 147 -11.90 6.81 10.95
C GLY A 147 -11.33 8.21 11.23
N ALA A 148 -12.20 9.21 11.46
CA ALA A 148 -11.76 10.58 11.72
C ALA A 148 -10.93 10.71 13.01
N GLU A 149 -11.26 9.93 14.05
CA GLU A 149 -10.47 9.91 15.28
C GLU A 149 -9.08 9.33 15.05
N MET A 150 -9.00 8.23 14.28
CA MET A 150 -7.71 7.62 13.92
C MET A 150 -6.86 8.61 13.10
N VAL A 151 -7.44 9.24 12.08
CA VAL A 151 -6.75 10.22 11.21
C VAL A 151 -6.19 11.37 12.05
N PHE A 152 -6.99 11.99 12.92
CA PHE A 152 -6.56 13.14 13.72
C PHE A 152 -5.49 12.78 14.75
N GLU A 153 -5.61 11.62 15.41
CA GLU A 153 -4.59 11.18 16.37
C GLU A 153 -3.27 10.82 15.69
N THR A 154 -3.30 10.22 14.50
CA THR A 154 -2.07 9.96 13.75
C THR A 154 -1.46 11.26 13.21
N ALA A 155 -2.27 12.25 12.80
CA ALA A 155 -1.77 13.57 12.40
C ALA A 155 -1.07 14.28 13.58
N ARG A 156 -1.63 14.18 14.79
CA ARG A 156 -0.98 14.65 16.01
C ARG A 156 0.36 13.96 16.27
N PHE A 157 0.44 12.65 16.04
CA PHE A 157 1.72 11.91 16.13
C PHE A 157 2.75 12.44 15.12
N TRP A 158 2.38 12.59 13.84
CA TRP A 158 3.30 13.13 12.84
C TRP A 158 3.76 14.56 13.16
N ALA A 159 2.84 15.42 13.62
CA ALA A 159 3.18 16.78 14.04
C ALA A 159 4.14 16.81 15.23
N ALA A 160 4.04 15.85 16.16
CA ALA A 160 4.98 15.70 17.28
C ALA A 160 6.32 15.05 16.86
N ARG A 161 6.34 14.30 15.75
CA ARG A 161 7.50 13.52 15.31
C ARG A 161 8.47 14.28 14.40
N VAL A 162 7.97 15.30 13.70
CA VAL A 162 8.78 16.15 12.83
C VAL A 162 9.69 17.08 13.62
N ASN A 163 10.84 17.39 13.05
CA ASN A 163 11.79 18.39 13.58
C ASN A 163 11.90 19.55 12.59
N TYR A 164 11.67 20.77 13.04
CA TYR A 164 11.83 21.94 12.17
C TYR A 164 13.31 22.31 12.05
N ASN A 165 13.83 22.31 10.84
CA ASN A 165 15.16 22.83 10.52
C ASN A 165 15.04 24.32 10.17
N SER A 166 15.36 25.20 11.12
CA SER A 166 15.22 26.65 10.94
C SER A 166 16.19 27.25 9.93
N GLU A 167 17.36 26.63 9.72
CA GLU A 167 18.36 27.10 8.76
C GLU A 167 17.92 26.82 7.32
N LYS A 168 17.31 25.65 7.10
CA LYS A 168 16.86 25.22 5.78
C LYS A 168 15.36 25.45 5.51
N ASN A 169 14.59 25.89 6.53
CA ASN A 169 13.15 26.19 6.49
C ASN A 169 12.28 25.02 5.99
N TYR A 170 12.52 23.83 6.53
CA TYR A 170 11.69 22.64 6.26
C TYR A 170 11.62 21.72 7.48
N TYR A 171 10.69 20.77 7.48
CA TYR A 171 10.55 19.74 8.53
C TYR A 171 11.23 18.43 8.13
N GLU A 172 11.92 17.82 9.08
CA GLU A 172 12.69 16.58 8.96
C GLU A 172 12.10 15.48 9.83
N ILE A 173 12.20 14.22 9.38
CA ILE A 173 11.94 13.05 10.21
C ILE A 173 13.20 12.20 10.23
N LYS A 174 13.90 12.25 11.38
CA LYS A 174 15.21 11.62 11.58
C LYS A 174 15.11 10.29 12.29
N ASP A 175 16.14 9.45 12.20
CA ASP A 175 16.27 8.16 12.89
C ASP A 175 15.06 7.22 12.67
N VAL A 176 14.81 6.89 11.40
CA VAL A 176 13.70 6.00 10.99
C VAL A 176 14.21 4.76 10.26
N ILE A 177 13.29 3.81 10.08
CA ILE A 177 13.38 2.70 9.13
C ILE A 177 12.22 2.90 8.16
N GLY A 178 12.51 2.91 6.86
CA GLY A 178 11.48 2.86 5.82
C GLY A 178 11.14 1.42 5.46
N PRO A 179 10.22 1.19 4.50
CA PRO A 179 9.93 -0.15 3.99
C PRO A 179 11.17 -0.99 3.61
N ASN A 180 12.26 -0.34 3.19
CA ASN A 180 13.54 -1.01 3.03
C ASN A 180 14.26 -1.23 4.38
N GLU A 181 13.91 -2.33 5.06
CA GLU A 181 14.50 -2.69 6.36
C GLU A 181 16.01 -3.02 6.34
N PHE A 182 16.69 -3.05 5.18
CA PHE A 182 18.16 -3.08 5.18
C PHE A 182 18.77 -1.77 5.67
N GLN A 183 18.00 -0.68 5.63
CA GLN A 183 18.46 0.67 5.91
C GLN A 183 17.89 1.13 7.25
N GLU A 184 18.72 1.03 8.28
CA GLU A 184 18.34 1.40 9.63
C GLU A 184 18.91 2.75 10.05
N CYS A 185 18.17 3.45 10.91
CA CYS A 185 18.59 4.74 11.50
C CYS A 185 18.81 5.83 10.45
N VAL A 186 18.01 5.83 9.39
CA VAL A 186 18.16 6.80 8.30
C VAL A 186 17.35 8.05 8.56
N ASP A 187 17.78 9.16 7.98
CA ASP A 187 17.08 10.44 8.06
C ASP A 187 16.29 10.69 6.77
N ASN A 188 15.11 11.27 6.92
CA ASN A 188 14.28 11.74 5.81
C ASN A 188 13.96 10.68 4.75
N ASN A 189 13.65 9.45 5.19
CA ASN A 189 13.17 8.40 4.29
C ASN A 189 11.94 8.90 3.52
N PHE A 190 11.99 8.82 2.19
CA PHE A 190 11.01 9.41 1.31
C PHE A 190 9.60 8.85 1.52
N TYR A 191 9.47 7.53 1.70
CA TYR A 191 8.19 6.89 1.98
C TYR A 191 7.57 7.44 3.27
N THR A 192 8.35 7.45 4.35
CA THR A 192 7.92 7.90 5.68
C THR A 192 7.55 9.39 5.68
N ASN A 193 8.42 10.24 5.12
CA ASN A 193 8.17 11.68 5.01
C ASN A 193 6.90 11.98 4.21
N TYR A 194 6.71 11.27 3.09
CA TYR A 194 5.52 11.48 2.27
C TYR A 194 4.25 11.00 2.97
N MET A 195 4.29 9.86 3.67
CA MET A 195 3.14 9.37 4.45
C MET A 195 2.76 10.34 5.57
N ALA A 196 3.74 10.93 6.27
CA ALA A 196 3.52 11.97 7.27
C ALA A 196 2.86 13.21 6.64
N ARG A 197 3.43 13.72 5.56
CA ARG A 197 2.91 14.85 4.79
C ARG A 197 1.48 14.62 4.33
N TRP A 198 1.23 13.48 3.69
CA TRP A 198 -0.08 13.11 3.18
C TRP A 198 -1.11 13.03 4.29
N ASN A 199 -0.79 12.37 5.41
CA ASN A 199 -1.72 12.21 6.52
C ASN A 199 -2.05 13.56 7.18
N LEU A 200 -1.04 14.41 7.43
CA LEU A 200 -1.24 15.76 7.98
C LEU A 200 -2.16 16.61 7.09
N ARG A 201 -1.92 16.60 5.78
CA ARG A 201 -2.77 17.31 4.80
C ARG A 201 -4.19 16.75 4.81
N TYR A 202 -4.34 15.43 4.72
CA TYR A 202 -5.65 14.76 4.70
C TYR A 202 -6.43 15.03 5.99
N ALA A 203 -5.77 15.05 7.16
CA ALA A 203 -6.40 15.37 8.42
C ALA A 203 -6.96 16.80 8.44
N ALA A 204 -6.23 17.78 7.91
CA ALA A 204 -6.72 19.15 7.82
C ALA A 204 -7.91 19.28 6.84
N GLU A 205 -7.84 18.61 5.69
CA GLU A 205 -8.94 18.56 4.71
C GLU A 205 -10.19 17.86 5.29
N LEU A 206 -10.00 16.76 6.01
CA LEU A 206 -11.08 16.03 6.67
C LEU A 206 -11.72 16.89 7.77
N TYR A 207 -10.93 17.64 8.53
CA TYR A 207 -11.47 18.60 9.50
C TYR A 207 -12.38 19.63 8.84
N ASP A 208 -11.96 20.23 7.72
CA ASP A 208 -12.77 21.22 7.00
C ASP A 208 -14.06 20.60 6.44
N TYR A 209 -13.95 19.40 5.86
CA TYR A 209 -15.11 18.64 5.39
C TYR A 209 -16.10 18.37 6.52
N LEU A 210 -15.63 17.90 7.67
CA LEU A 210 -16.49 17.62 8.84
C LEU A 210 -17.07 18.90 9.44
N ALA A 211 -16.33 20.01 9.44
CA ALA A 211 -16.82 21.30 9.92
C ALA A 211 -17.99 21.80 9.06
N LYS A 212 -17.91 21.59 7.75
CA LYS A 212 -18.95 21.99 6.79
C LYS A 212 -20.16 21.04 6.81
N GLU A 213 -19.93 19.74 6.68
CA GLU A 213 -20.99 18.76 6.41
C GLU A 213 -21.52 18.09 7.70
N HIS A 214 -20.70 18.00 8.75
CA HIS A 214 -20.99 17.25 9.97
C HIS A 214 -20.56 17.96 11.27
N PRO A 215 -20.89 19.25 11.48
CA PRO A 215 -20.34 20.06 12.59
C PRO A 215 -20.63 19.49 13.98
N LEU A 216 -21.81 18.89 14.19
CA LEU A 216 -22.15 18.26 15.47
C LEU A 216 -21.29 17.03 15.78
N ARG A 217 -20.90 16.27 14.76
CA ARG A 217 -20.00 15.11 14.92
C ARG A 217 -18.59 15.59 15.19
N LEU A 218 -18.11 16.59 14.44
CA LEU A 218 -16.82 17.20 14.66
C LEU A 218 -16.69 17.75 16.09
N ASN A 219 -17.68 18.50 16.58
CA ASN A 219 -17.65 19.07 17.93
C ASN A 219 -17.57 17.99 19.02
N ARG A 220 -18.27 16.86 18.86
CA ARG A 220 -18.18 15.73 19.81
C ARG A 220 -16.81 15.08 19.77
N LEU A 221 -16.26 14.84 18.57
CA LEU A 221 -14.95 14.26 18.39
C LEU A 221 -13.87 15.20 18.94
N ALA A 222 -13.90 16.48 18.59
CA ALA A 222 -12.97 17.48 19.07
C ALA A 222 -12.98 17.59 20.60
N LYS A 223 -14.15 17.51 21.24
CA LYS A 223 -14.24 17.42 22.71
C LYS A 223 -13.65 16.12 23.26
N LYS A 224 -13.87 14.99 22.58
CA LYS A 224 -13.37 13.66 23.00
C LYS A 224 -11.84 13.58 23.01
N ILE A 225 -11.19 14.14 21.98
CA ILE A 225 -9.72 14.06 21.80
C ILE A 225 -9.01 15.39 22.08
N GLU A 226 -9.73 16.35 22.67
CA GLU A 226 -9.25 17.70 22.98
C GLU A 226 -8.61 18.41 21.78
N LEU A 227 -9.18 18.20 20.58
CA LEU A 227 -8.66 18.74 19.33
C LEU A 227 -8.75 20.27 19.30
N LYS A 228 -7.61 20.92 19.07
CA LYS A 228 -7.50 22.38 18.98
C LYS A 228 -7.43 22.84 17.53
N LYS A 229 -7.94 24.04 17.24
CA LYS A 229 -7.89 24.60 15.87
C LYS A 229 -6.45 24.91 15.44
N GLU A 230 -5.60 25.24 16.39
CA GLU A 230 -4.18 25.54 16.19
C GLU A 230 -3.42 24.30 15.69
N GLU A 231 -3.82 23.09 16.12
CA GLU A 231 -3.26 21.85 15.58
C GLU A 231 -3.53 21.74 14.07
N ILE A 232 -4.76 22.04 13.63
CA ILE A 232 -5.14 21.96 12.21
C ILE A 232 -4.31 22.92 11.35
N LEU A 233 -4.06 24.13 11.85
CA LEU A 233 -3.20 25.11 11.15
C LEU A 233 -1.76 24.62 11.06
N SER A 234 -1.22 24.08 12.17
CA SER A 234 0.11 23.48 12.21
C SER A 234 0.23 22.30 11.25
N TRP A 235 -0.78 21.42 11.17
CA TRP A 235 -0.76 20.28 10.26
C TRP A 235 -0.64 20.71 8.79
N ARG A 236 -1.36 21.77 8.38
CA ARG A 236 -1.23 22.33 7.04
C ARG A 236 0.19 22.83 6.80
N GLU A 237 0.72 23.65 7.69
CA GLU A 237 2.08 24.20 7.56
C GLU A 237 3.14 23.10 7.46
N ILE A 238 3.10 22.12 8.37
CA ILE A 238 4.06 21.01 8.38
C ILE A 238 3.94 20.22 7.06
N SER A 239 2.72 19.91 6.61
CA SER A 239 2.51 19.13 5.38
C SER A 239 3.07 19.80 4.12
N GLU A 240 3.17 21.13 4.09
CA GLU A 240 3.74 21.87 2.97
C GLU A 240 5.27 21.89 2.99
N LYS A 241 5.87 21.66 4.16
CA LYS A 241 7.30 21.88 4.41
C LYS A 241 8.07 20.61 4.81
N VAL A 242 7.46 19.42 4.86
CA VAL A 242 8.21 18.17 5.06
C VAL A 242 9.10 17.89 3.84
N ILE A 243 10.39 17.67 4.07
CA ILE A 243 11.40 17.55 3.00
C ILE A 243 11.25 16.25 2.20
N ALA A 244 11.55 16.35 0.91
CA ALA A 244 11.80 15.22 0.01
C ALA A 244 12.99 15.55 -0.90
N PHE A 245 13.95 14.63 -1.02
CA PHE A 245 15.13 14.80 -1.86
C PHE A 245 14.87 14.22 -3.25
N ILE A 246 14.70 15.11 -4.23
CA ILE A 246 14.39 14.76 -5.62
C ILE A 246 15.34 15.51 -6.53
N ASN A 247 16.09 14.77 -7.36
CA ASN A 247 16.98 15.33 -8.36
C ASN A 247 16.20 16.01 -9.50
N GLN A 248 16.89 16.82 -10.31
CA GLN A 248 16.27 17.58 -11.41
C GLN A 248 15.60 16.69 -12.47
N ASP A 249 16.08 15.46 -12.66
CA ASP A 249 15.52 14.46 -13.57
C ASP A 249 14.34 13.68 -12.97
N GLY A 250 13.99 13.96 -11.71
CA GLY A 250 12.93 13.30 -10.97
C GLY A 250 13.37 12.04 -10.22
N LEU A 251 14.65 11.67 -10.22
CA LEU A 251 15.15 10.59 -9.38
C LEU A 251 15.01 10.98 -7.91
N ILE A 252 14.27 10.17 -7.15
CA ILE A 252 14.04 10.38 -5.73
C ILE A 252 15.10 9.63 -4.95
N GLU A 253 15.69 10.29 -3.96
CA GLU A 253 16.58 9.66 -2.99
C GLU A 253 15.75 8.94 -1.91
N GLU A 254 16.03 7.66 -1.66
CA GLU A 254 15.24 6.85 -0.71
C GLU A 254 15.26 7.41 0.70
N PHE A 255 16.41 7.96 1.12
CA PHE A 255 16.63 8.69 2.37
C PHE A 255 17.86 9.59 2.20
N GLU A 256 18.05 10.58 3.07
CA GLU A 256 19.16 11.54 2.94
C GLU A 256 20.52 10.83 2.95
N GLY A 257 21.28 10.97 1.86
CA GLY A 257 22.61 10.39 1.71
C GLY A 257 22.64 8.95 1.16
N TYR A 258 21.50 8.36 0.79
CA TYR A 258 21.44 7.06 0.14
C TYR A 258 22.30 6.98 -1.12
N PHE A 259 22.36 8.04 -1.94
CA PHE A 259 23.19 8.03 -3.15
C PHE A 259 24.70 7.96 -2.85
N ASN A 260 25.11 8.28 -1.62
CA ASN A 260 26.52 8.18 -1.19
C ASN A 260 26.90 6.77 -0.70
N LYS A 261 25.94 5.86 -0.53
CA LYS A 261 26.19 4.45 -0.16
C LYS A 261 26.96 3.73 -1.28
N LYS A 262 27.63 2.64 -0.94
CA LYS A 262 28.35 1.81 -1.92
C LYS A 262 27.37 1.30 -2.98
N GLU A 263 27.60 1.62 -4.25
CA GLU A 263 26.78 1.10 -5.33
C GLU A 263 26.93 -0.43 -5.38
N PHE A 264 25.79 -1.11 -5.43
CA PHE A 264 25.72 -2.54 -5.66
C PHE A 264 24.51 -2.84 -6.55
N LEU A 265 24.74 -3.51 -7.67
CA LEU A 265 23.69 -3.89 -8.62
C LEU A 265 23.51 -5.40 -8.60
N ILE A 266 22.27 -5.84 -8.76
CA ILE A 266 21.93 -7.26 -8.92
C ILE A 266 22.40 -7.73 -10.29
N GLN A 267 23.13 -8.83 -10.32
CA GLN A 267 23.74 -9.40 -11.53
C GLN A 267 23.25 -10.81 -11.85
N GLU A 268 22.62 -11.49 -10.90
CA GLU A 268 22.24 -12.90 -11.01
C GLU A 268 20.78 -13.12 -10.60
N TRP A 269 20.14 -14.09 -11.27
CA TRP A 269 18.77 -14.51 -11.02
C TRP A 269 18.69 -16.04 -11.01
N ASP A 270 17.85 -16.59 -10.14
CA ASP A 270 17.62 -18.03 -10.03
C ASP A 270 16.66 -18.57 -11.12
N GLU A 271 16.33 -19.85 -11.04
CA GLU A 271 15.38 -20.53 -11.93
C GLU A 271 13.94 -19.98 -11.87
N ASN A 272 13.56 -19.35 -10.76
CA ASN A 272 12.30 -18.62 -10.61
C ASN A 272 12.42 -17.15 -11.06
N ALA A 273 13.58 -16.79 -11.60
CA ALA A 273 13.96 -15.46 -12.03
C ALA A 273 13.89 -14.39 -10.91
N MET A 274 14.07 -14.83 -9.67
CA MET A 274 14.24 -13.99 -8.47
C MET A 274 15.71 -13.61 -8.33
N PRO A 275 16.03 -12.39 -7.83
CA PRO A 275 17.41 -12.00 -7.58
C PRO A 275 18.14 -12.94 -6.64
N VAL A 276 19.33 -13.39 -7.06
CA VAL A 276 20.23 -14.14 -6.19
C VAL A 276 20.96 -13.15 -5.29
N TRP A 277 21.14 -13.54 -4.03
CA TRP A 277 21.93 -12.73 -3.10
C TRP A 277 23.39 -12.67 -3.56
N PRO A 278 24.03 -11.50 -3.63
CA PRO A 278 25.40 -11.42 -4.10
C PRO A 278 26.36 -12.20 -3.19
N ALA A 279 27.09 -13.18 -3.75
CA ALA A 279 27.98 -14.05 -2.97
C ALA A 279 29.17 -13.31 -2.31
N SER A 280 29.48 -12.10 -2.79
CA SER A 280 30.57 -11.25 -2.28
C SER A 280 30.16 -10.28 -1.18
N LEU A 281 28.92 -10.36 -0.69
CA LEU A 281 28.37 -9.43 0.29
C LEU A 281 27.69 -10.21 1.42
N ASP A 282 28.07 -9.94 2.66
CA ASP A 282 27.35 -10.48 3.81
C ASP A 282 26.03 -9.70 4.04
N LEU A 283 25.01 -10.37 4.58
CA LEU A 283 23.71 -9.72 4.84
C LEU A 283 23.85 -8.47 5.73
N ALA A 284 24.75 -8.52 6.71
CA ALA A 284 25.02 -7.40 7.62
C ALA A 284 25.63 -6.17 6.92
N GLU A 285 26.27 -6.34 5.76
CA GLU A 285 26.87 -5.26 4.97
C GLU A 285 25.84 -4.58 4.05
N ALA A 286 24.64 -5.14 3.89
CA ALA A 286 23.60 -4.59 3.01
C ALA A 286 23.28 -3.12 3.33
N LYS A 287 23.26 -2.78 4.63
CA LYS A 287 23.05 -1.42 5.15
C LYS A 287 24.07 -0.39 4.66
N ASP A 288 25.26 -0.82 4.23
CA ASP A 288 26.33 0.05 3.76
C ASP A 288 26.30 0.22 2.22
N THR A 289 25.38 -0.48 1.57
CA THR A 289 25.18 -0.48 0.11
C THR A 289 23.88 0.19 -0.30
N GLN A 290 23.71 0.35 -1.61
CA GLN A 290 22.45 0.74 -2.24
C GLN A 290 21.49 -0.45 -2.47
N LEU A 291 21.73 -1.63 -1.88
CA LEU A 291 20.76 -2.73 -1.99
C LEU A 291 19.47 -2.40 -1.24
N VAL A 292 18.37 -2.84 -1.83
CA VAL A 292 17.01 -2.63 -1.34
C VAL A 292 16.35 -3.98 -1.07
N LYS A 293 15.82 -4.19 0.13
CA LYS A 293 15.10 -5.42 0.53
C LYS A 293 13.83 -5.59 -0.30
N GLN A 294 13.03 -4.52 -0.34
CA GLN A 294 11.69 -4.49 -0.92
C GLN A 294 11.30 -3.08 -1.39
N ALA A 295 10.22 -2.97 -2.16
CA ALA A 295 9.75 -1.68 -2.67
C ALA A 295 9.57 -0.63 -1.56
N ASP A 296 10.33 0.46 -1.65
CA ASP A 296 10.23 1.65 -0.77
C ASP A 296 9.68 2.84 -1.59
N VAL A 297 10.54 3.53 -2.34
CA VAL A 297 10.13 4.60 -3.29
C VAL A 297 9.08 4.09 -4.28
N ILE A 298 9.29 2.88 -4.83
CA ILE A 298 8.36 2.26 -5.79
C ILE A 298 7.02 1.90 -5.14
N LEU A 299 7.01 1.55 -3.85
CA LEU A 299 5.76 1.31 -3.14
C LEU A 299 4.98 2.62 -2.99
N LEU A 300 5.63 3.71 -2.58
CA LEU A 300 4.97 5.01 -2.47
C LEU A 300 4.37 5.46 -3.82
N MET A 301 5.14 5.33 -4.90
CA MET A 301 4.66 5.65 -6.25
C MET A 301 3.42 4.85 -6.64
N ARG A 302 3.31 3.60 -6.19
CA ARG A 302 2.12 2.77 -6.43
C ARG A 302 0.94 3.22 -5.57
N LEU A 303 1.15 3.53 -4.29
CA LEU A 303 0.08 3.99 -3.39
C LEU A 303 -0.48 5.36 -3.82
N PHE A 304 0.39 6.26 -4.27
CA PHE A 304 0.06 7.61 -4.71
C PHE A 304 0.24 7.77 -6.23
N ALA A 305 -0.22 6.79 -7.01
CA ALA A 305 0.04 6.71 -8.44
C ALA A 305 -0.44 7.90 -9.29
N ASN A 306 -1.28 8.78 -8.76
CA ASN A 306 -1.74 10.00 -9.44
C ASN A 306 -0.83 11.21 -9.20
N GLU A 307 0.09 11.13 -8.24
CA GLU A 307 0.97 12.23 -7.80
C GLU A 307 2.30 12.24 -8.57
N PHE A 308 2.60 11.17 -9.31
CA PHE A 308 3.85 11.00 -10.05
C PHE A 308 3.59 10.83 -11.55
N SER A 309 4.30 11.60 -12.37
CA SER A 309 4.26 11.45 -13.82
C SER A 309 4.90 10.14 -14.27
N SER A 310 4.55 9.64 -15.46
CA SER A 310 5.17 8.45 -16.04
C SER A 310 6.68 8.58 -16.19
N GLN A 311 7.19 9.80 -16.45
CA GLN A 311 8.63 10.07 -16.54
C GLN A 311 9.32 9.87 -15.18
N VAL A 312 8.77 10.44 -14.10
CA VAL A 312 9.30 10.29 -12.74
C VAL A 312 9.24 8.83 -12.31
N LYS A 313 8.13 8.14 -12.58
CA LYS A 313 8.00 6.70 -12.33
C LYS A 313 9.06 5.90 -13.07
N LYS A 314 9.32 6.22 -14.34
CA LYS A 314 10.31 5.51 -15.16
C LYS A 314 11.73 5.64 -14.61
N VAL A 315 12.17 6.87 -14.32
CA VAL A 315 13.52 7.13 -13.80
C VAL A 315 13.76 6.36 -12.50
N ASN A 316 12.81 6.40 -11.57
CA ASN A 316 12.91 5.70 -10.30
C ASN A 316 12.81 4.18 -10.46
N TYR A 317 11.88 3.70 -11.30
CA TYR A 317 11.74 2.28 -11.57
C TYR A 317 13.02 1.68 -12.15
N ASP A 318 13.62 2.31 -13.16
CA ASP A 318 14.85 1.86 -13.80
C ASP A 318 16.05 1.87 -12.84
N PHE A 319 16.07 2.81 -11.89
CA PHE A 319 17.11 2.94 -10.88
C PHE A 319 16.98 1.88 -9.77
N TYR A 320 15.82 1.81 -9.10
CA TYR A 320 15.61 0.97 -7.93
C TYR A 320 15.46 -0.50 -8.26
N LYS A 321 14.89 -0.84 -9.43
CA LYS A 321 14.75 -2.25 -9.86
C LYS A 321 16.09 -2.98 -9.91
N LYS A 322 17.17 -2.31 -10.35
CA LYS A 322 18.52 -2.90 -10.44
C LYS A 322 19.15 -3.18 -9.07
N ARG A 323 18.58 -2.62 -8.01
CA ARG A 323 19.08 -2.65 -6.63
C ARG A 323 18.19 -3.46 -5.69
N THR A 324 17.01 -3.88 -6.16
CA THR A 324 15.99 -4.50 -5.29
C THR A 324 16.08 -6.01 -5.28
N THR A 325 16.51 -6.56 -4.16
CA THR A 325 16.75 -7.99 -3.94
C THR A 325 15.47 -8.81 -3.87
N HIS A 326 14.32 -8.14 -3.69
CA HIS A 326 13.01 -8.77 -3.49
C HIS A 326 13.03 -9.83 -2.37
N LYS A 327 13.80 -9.62 -1.29
CA LYS A 327 13.91 -10.53 -0.13
C LYS A 327 12.71 -10.53 0.80
N SER A 328 11.61 -9.95 0.35
CA SER A 328 10.32 -9.93 1.04
C SER A 328 9.20 -10.07 0.02
N SER A 329 8.15 -10.79 0.45
CA SER A 329 6.95 -11.02 -0.34
C SER A 329 6.13 -9.76 -0.65
N LEU A 330 6.39 -8.68 0.08
CA LEU A 330 5.77 -7.38 -0.11
C LEU A 330 6.28 -6.65 -1.36
N SER A 331 7.43 -7.07 -1.91
CA SER A 331 8.13 -6.28 -2.94
C SER A 331 7.48 -6.36 -4.32
N LEU A 332 7.18 -7.56 -4.81
CA LEU A 332 6.79 -7.82 -6.21
C LEU A 332 5.54 -7.05 -6.69
N PRO A 333 4.47 -6.88 -5.90
CA PRO A 333 3.25 -6.21 -6.37
C PRO A 333 3.48 -4.77 -6.84
N SER A 334 4.32 -4.01 -6.13
CA SER A 334 4.60 -2.61 -6.49
C SER A 334 5.40 -2.50 -7.77
N TYR A 335 6.37 -3.40 -8.01
CA TYR A 335 7.11 -3.47 -9.27
C TYR A 335 6.21 -3.93 -10.41
N ALA A 336 5.38 -4.95 -10.21
CA ALA A 336 4.47 -5.47 -11.23
C ALA A 336 3.50 -4.40 -11.75
N ILE A 337 2.88 -3.64 -10.84
CA ILE A 337 1.91 -2.60 -11.20
C ILE A 337 2.64 -1.41 -11.85
N THR A 338 3.77 -0.96 -11.29
CA THR A 338 4.54 0.15 -11.87
C THR A 338 5.07 -0.19 -13.26
N ALA A 339 5.56 -1.42 -13.47
CA ALA A 339 5.97 -1.91 -14.78
C ALA A 339 4.83 -1.83 -15.80
N LEU A 340 3.61 -2.21 -15.38
CA LEU A 340 2.42 -2.15 -16.23
C LEU A 340 2.05 -0.71 -16.60
N GLU A 341 2.07 0.21 -15.63
CA GLU A 341 1.80 1.64 -15.87
C GLU A 341 2.84 2.28 -16.80
N LEU A 342 4.06 1.76 -16.83
CA LEU A 342 5.14 2.16 -17.74
C LEU A 342 5.09 1.44 -19.10
N GLY A 343 4.07 0.62 -19.35
CA GLY A 343 3.90 -0.13 -20.60
C GLY A 343 4.75 -1.40 -20.71
N ASN A 344 5.49 -1.78 -19.67
CA ASN A 344 6.30 -3.01 -19.63
C ASN A 344 5.45 -4.22 -19.19
N LEU A 345 4.56 -4.64 -20.09
CA LEU A 345 3.59 -5.70 -19.84
C LEU A 345 4.23 -7.07 -19.56
N ARG A 346 5.31 -7.42 -20.29
CA ARG A 346 6.02 -8.69 -20.12
C ARG A 346 6.63 -8.81 -18.73
N GLU A 347 7.24 -7.73 -18.26
CA GLU A 347 7.83 -7.68 -16.91
C GLU A 347 6.77 -7.71 -15.82
N SER A 348 5.69 -6.95 -15.98
CA SER A 348 4.54 -7.02 -15.07
C SER A 348 4.01 -8.45 -14.94
N TYR A 349 3.86 -9.17 -16.06
CA TYR A 349 3.41 -10.56 -16.07
C TYR A 349 4.43 -11.52 -15.43
N LYS A 350 5.73 -11.31 -15.63
CA LYS A 350 6.78 -12.06 -14.91
C LYS A 350 6.61 -11.90 -13.39
N TYR A 351 6.50 -10.68 -12.90
CA TYR A 351 6.30 -10.42 -11.47
C TYR A 351 4.98 -10.99 -10.95
N PHE A 352 3.91 -10.97 -11.76
CA PHE A 352 2.65 -11.60 -11.41
C PHE A 352 2.79 -13.11 -11.20
N ILE A 353 3.50 -13.80 -12.11
CA ILE A 353 3.79 -15.24 -12.01
C ILE A 353 4.54 -15.55 -10.72
N GLN A 354 5.53 -14.73 -10.37
CA GLN A 354 6.29 -14.88 -9.12
C GLN A 354 5.38 -14.67 -7.91
N ALA A 355 4.60 -13.58 -7.88
CA ALA A 355 3.71 -13.27 -6.77
C ALA A 355 2.67 -14.38 -6.50
N VAL A 356 1.98 -14.89 -7.52
CA VAL A 356 0.99 -15.98 -7.34
C VAL A 356 1.64 -17.31 -6.96
N ARG A 357 2.95 -17.47 -7.20
CA ARG A 357 3.74 -18.67 -6.87
C ARG A 357 4.54 -18.55 -5.59
N ALA A 358 4.45 -17.43 -4.85
CA ALA A 358 5.27 -17.17 -3.66
C ALA A 358 5.35 -18.39 -2.72
N ASP A 359 4.20 -18.88 -2.23
CA ASP A 359 4.15 -20.05 -1.35
C ASP A 359 4.20 -21.38 -2.12
N TYR A 360 3.48 -21.50 -3.24
CA TYR A 360 3.42 -22.76 -4.00
C TYR A 360 4.79 -23.20 -4.55
N GLY A 361 5.61 -22.23 -4.94
CA GLY A 361 6.97 -22.44 -5.44
C GLY A 361 8.04 -22.20 -4.39
N ASP A 362 7.66 -21.97 -3.13
CA ASP A 362 8.55 -21.62 -2.02
C ASP A 362 9.65 -20.60 -2.38
N LEU A 363 9.24 -19.49 -3.03
CA LEU A 363 10.18 -18.52 -3.60
C LEU A 363 11.07 -17.84 -2.56
N TYR A 364 10.65 -17.86 -1.29
CA TYR A 364 11.36 -17.28 -0.16
C TYR A 364 12.08 -18.32 0.70
N GLY A 365 11.96 -19.63 0.37
CA GLY A 365 12.58 -20.74 1.09
C GLY A 365 12.08 -20.93 2.52
N ASN A 366 10.89 -20.44 2.85
CA ASN A 366 10.37 -20.37 4.21
C ASN A 366 8.83 -20.51 4.27
N THR A 367 8.22 -21.12 3.25
CA THR A 367 6.78 -21.42 3.21
C THR A 367 6.36 -22.34 4.35
N GLU A 368 7.25 -23.25 4.77
CA GLU A 368 7.03 -24.12 5.93
C GLU A 368 6.80 -23.36 7.24
N LEU A 369 7.28 -22.12 7.33
CA LEU A 369 7.07 -21.23 8.48
C LEU A 369 5.69 -20.56 8.45
N GLY A 370 4.92 -20.74 7.38
CA GLY A 370 3.58 -20.21 7.18
C GLY A 370 3.43 -19.42 5.88
N ILE A 371 2.20 -19.39 5.39
CA ILE A 371 1.74 -18.76 4.15
C ILE A 371 1.80 -17.23 4.25
N HIS A 372 2.38 -16.58 3.25
CA HIS A 372 2.66 -15.15 3.24
C HIS A 372 1.44 -14.29 2.91
N ALA A 373 0.70 -13.81 3.93
CA ALA A 373 -0.53 -13.04 3.74
C ALA A 373 -0.38 -11.84 2.78
N ALA A 374 0.71 -11.09 2.90
CA ALA A 374 1.01 -9.97 2.01
C ALA A 374 1.24 -10.39 0.54
N ALA A 375 1.84 -11.57 0.31
CA ALA A 375 1.99 -12.12 -1.04
C ALA A 375 0.63 -12.40 -1.68
N LEU A 376 -0.29 -13.00 -0.91
CA LEU A 376 -1.63 -13.35 -1.38
C LEU A 376 -2.42 -12.10 -1.78
N GLY A 377 -2.44 -11.10 -0.90
CA GLY A 377 -3.11 -9.82 -1.15
C GLY A 377 -2.44 -9.06 -2.30
N GLY A 378 -1.11 -9.07 -2.34
CA GLY A 378 -0.31 -8.51 -3.42
C GLY A 378 -0.63 -9.13 -4.78
N ALA A 379 -0.76 -10.46 -4.87
CA ALA A 379 -1.13 -11.15 -6.09
C ALA A 379 -2.51 -10.71 -6.60
N TRP A 380 -3.49 -10.54 -5.69
CA TRP A 380 -4.78 -9.97 -6.06
C TRP A 380 -4.65 -8.52 -6.55
N GLN A 381 -3.83 -7.70 -5.91
CA GLN A 381 -3.64 -6.30 -6.34
C GLN A 381 -3.04 -6.20 -7.74
N ILE A 382 -2.11 -7.08 -8.12
CA ILE A 382 -1.59 -7.11 -9.50
C ILE A 382 -2.71 -7.44 -10.49
N ALA A 383 -3.60 -8.37 -10.16
CA ALA A 383 -4.74 -8.71 -11.01
C ALA A 383 -5.80 -7.59 -11.05
N GLY A 384 -6.10 -6.96 -9.91
CA GLY A 384 -7.14 -5.94 -9.75
C GLY A 384 -6.69 -4.55 -10.17
N TYR A 385 -5.68 -3.99 -9.51
CA TYR A 385 -5.15 -2.66 -9.82
C TYR A 385 -4.28 -2.64 -11.08
N GLY A 386 -3.56 -3.73 -11.33
CA GLY A 386 -2.79 -3.89 -12.56
C GLY A 386 -3.69 -4.27 -13.75
N PHE A 387 -3.85 -5.58 -13.99
CA PHE A 387 -4.42 -6.06 -15.26
C PHE A 387 -5.90 -5.72 -15.48
N ALA A 388 -6.71 -5.66 -14.43
CA ALA A 388 -8.09 -5.18 -14.54
C ALA A 388 -8.19 -3.64 -14.54
N GLY A 389 -7.11 -2.95 -14.17
CA GLY A 389 -7.01 -1.50 -14.19
C GLY A 389 -8.00 -0.80 -13.27
N LEU A 390 -8.34 -1.40 -12.12
CA LEU A 390 -9.16 -0.75 -11.10
C LEU A 390 -8.34 0.37 -10.45
N LYS A 391 -8.86 1.59 -10.46
CA LYS A 391 -8.21 2.72 -9.79
C LYS A 391 -9.23 3.74 -9.33
N ILE A 392 -9.10 4.24 -8.11
CA ILE A 392 -9.95 5.31 -7.59
C ILE A 392 -9.21 6.63 -7.81
N LYS A 393 -9.88 7.59 -8.43
CA LYS A 393 -9.41 8.96 -8.60
C LYS A 393 -10.59 9.92 -8.54
N ASP A 394 -10.45 11.00 -7.78
CA ASP A 394 -11.47 12.06 -7.67
C ASP A 394 -12.88 11.48 -7.42
N GLU A 395 -12.97 10.56 -6.45
CA GLU A 395 -14.21 9.86 -6.08
C GLU A 395 -14.85 8.94 -7.14
N ILE A 396 -14.22 8.76 -8.30
CA ILE A 396 -14.67 7.90 -9.38
C ILE A 396 -13.75 6.68 -9.47
N LEU A 397 -14.34 5.50 -9.63
CA LEU A 397 -13.58 4.29 -9.95
C LEU A 397 -13.43 4.17 -11.47
N SER A 398 -12.19 4.15 -11.93
CA SER A 398 -11.83 3.83 -13.32
C SER A 398 -11.55 2.34 -13.49
N VAL A 399 -11.89 1.81 -14.67
CA VAL A 399 -11.62 0.45 -15.11
C VAL A 399 -10.94 0.51 -16.48
N ASN A 400 -9.63 0.32 -16.48
CA ASN A 400 -8.78 0.41 -17.68
C ASN A 400 -7.93 -0.86 -17.85
N PRO A 401 -8.52 -1.99 -18.27
CA PRO A 401 -7.81 -3.26 -18.29
C PRO A 401 -6.66 -3.30 -19.30
N VAL A 402 -5.59 -4.01 -18.97
CA VAL A 402 -4.50 -4.35 -19.88
C VAL A 402 -4.13 -5.81 -19.63
N LEU A 403 -4.15 -6.66 -20.67
CA LEU A 403 -3.88 -8.09 -20.52
C LEU A 403 -2.63 -8.52 -21.30
N PRO A 404 -1.76 -9.34 -20.70
CA PRO A 404 -0.57 -9.87 -21.38
C PRO A 404 -0.91 -10.87 -22.50
N GLY A 405 0.11 -11.21 -23.29
CA GLY A 405 0.11 -12.20 -24.37
C GLY A 405 -0.66 -13.48 -24.03
N GLU A 406 -0.39 -13.95 -22.83
CA GLU A 406 -0.62 -15.28 -22.30
C GLU A 406 -1.99 -15.42 -21.60
N VAL A 407 -2.70 -14.31 -21.38
CA VAL A 407 -3.98 -14.28 -20.66
C VAL A 407 -5.12 -14.03 -21.65
N SER A 408 -5.96 -15.05 -21.85
CA SER A 408 -7.12 -14.98 -22.74
C SER A 408 -8.26 -14.10 -22.20
N GLY A 409 -8.28 -13.85 -20.89
CA GLY A 409 -9.27 -12.99 -20.25
C GLY A 409 -9.13 -12.95 -18.73
N ILE A 410 -9.78 -11.96 -18.13
CA ILE A 410 -9.96 -11.87 -16.68
C ILE A 410 -11.44 -11.64 -16.38
N ARG A 411 -11.94 -12.31 -15.34
CA ARG A 411 -13.25 -12.03 -14.75
C ARG A 411 -13.07 -11.80 -13.26
N LEU A 412 -13.63 -10.70 -12.77
CA LEU A 412 -13.67 -10.41 -11.34
C LEU A 412 -14.97 -9.71 -10.97
N ASN A 413 -15.35 -9.88 -9.71
CA ASN A 413 -16.39 -9.09 -9.08
C ASN A 413 -15.74 -8.10 -8.13
N PHE A 414 -16.22 -6.86 -8.11
CA PHE A 414 -15.74 -5.86 -7.17
C PHE A 414 -16.87 -4.98 -6.64
N TRP A 415 -16.73 -4.54 -5.40
CA TRP A 415 -17.60 -3.58 -4.75
C TRP A 415 -17.03 -2.17 -4.89
N PHE A 416 -17.91 -1.22 -5.22
CA PHE A 416 -17.61 0.21 -5.15
C PHE A 416 -18.85 0.97 -4.70
N ARG A 417 -18.71 1.80 -3.68
CA ARG A 417 -19.77 2.58 -3.05
C ARG A 417 -21.01 1.75 -2.74
N ASN A 418 -20.83 0.55 -2.17
CA ASN A 418 -21.89 -0.43 -1.87
C ASN A 418 -22.62 -1.07 -3.07
N ALA A 419 -22.11 -0.89 -4.30
CA ALA A 419 -22.57 -1.62 -5.47
C ALA A 419 -21.58 -2.68 -5.93
N LEU A 420 -22.09 -3.85 -6.26
CA LEU A 420 -21.37 -4.97 -6.84
C LEU A 420 -21.37 -4.86 -8.36
N PHE A 421 -20.18 -4.86 -8.94
CA PHE A 421 -19.96 -4.92 -10.37
C PHE A 421 -19.31 -6.25 -10.76
N GLU A 422 -19.62 -6.74 -11.95
CA GLU A 422 -18.89 -7.81 -12.61
C GLU A 422 -18.12 -7.21 -13.79
N LEU A 423 -16.81 -7.42 -13.82
CA LEU A 423 -15.97 -7.13 -14.98
C LEU A 423 -15.65 -8.43 -15.72
N LYS A 424 -15.85 -8.40 -17.03
CA LYS A 424 -15.37 -9.42 -17.98
C LYS A 424 -14.47 -8.76 -19.01
N VAL A 425 -13.25 -9.25 -19.12
CA VAL A 425 -12.33 -8.90 -20.21
C VAL A 425 -11.99 -10.17 -20.96
N ALA A 426 -12.14 -10.15 -22.27
CA ALA A 426 -11.74 -11.23 -23.15
C ALA A 426 -10.84 -10.70 -24.27
N ASN A 427 -9.81 -11.45 -24.60
CA ASN A 427 -9.00 -11.21 -25.78
C ASN A 427 -9.62 -11.97 -26.96
N VAL A 428 -10.12 -11.22 -27.96
CA VAL A 428 -10.76 -11.75 -29.16
C VAL A 428 -10.14 -11.04 -30.36
N GLU A 429 -9.46 -11.79 -31.24
CA GLU A 429 -8.86 -11.25 -32.48
C GLU A 429 -7.98 -10.00 -32.24
N GLU A 430 -7.07 -10.07 -31.26
CA GLU A 430 -6.16 -8.96 -30.88
C GLU A 430 -6.86 -7.69 -30.38
N LYS A 431 -8.14 -7.80 -30.00
CA LYS A 431 -8.89 -6.74 -29.33
C LYS A 431 -9.35 -7.21 -27.96
N LEU A 432 -9.27 -6.29 -27.00
CA LEU A 432 -9.83 -6.53 -25.67
C LEU A 432 -11.30 -6.12 -25.69
N GLN A 433 -12.18 -7.10 -25.51
CA GLN A 433 -13.60 -6.90 -25.28
C GLN A 433 -13.84 -6.76 -23.78
N ILE A 434 -14.35 -5.60 -23.36
CA ILE A 434 -14.52 -5.23 -21.95
C ILE A 434 -16.01 -5.04 -21.69
N GLU A 435 -16.54 -5.73 -20.68
CA GLU A 435 -17.92 -5.59 -20.21
C GLU A 435 -17.89 -5.33 -18.70
N VAL A 436 -18.47 -4.21 -18.27
CA VAL A 436 -18.70 -3.92 -16.84
C VAL A 436 -20.20 -3.88 -16.61
N LEU A 437 -20.69 -4.79 -15.76
CA LEU A 437 -22.10 -4.95 -15.41
C LEU A 437 -22.33 -4.51 -13.96
N PHE A 438 -23.31 -3.63 -13.72
CA PHE A 438 -23.79 -3.36 -12.38
C PHE A 438 -24.77 -4.46 -11.95
N VAL A 439 -24.31 -5.36 -11.07
CA VAL A 439 -25.07 -6.56 -10.66
C VAL A 439 -26.15 -6.23 -9.63
N ARG A 440 -25.76 -5.63 -8.50
CA ARG A 440 -26.66 -5.33 -7.38
C ARG A 440 -26.06 -4.25 -6.48
N ASP A 441 -26.92 -3.54 -5.75
CA ASP A 441 -26.55 -2.59 -4.70
C ASP A 441 -27.08 -3.12 -3.36
N ARG A 442 -26.39 -2.80 -2.27
CA ARG A 442 -26.91 -3.02 -0.91
C ARG A 442 -28.06 -2.07 -0.58
N PHE A 443 -28.08 -0.88 -1.18
CA PHE A 443 -29.17 0.09 -1.04
C PHE A 443 -30.19 -0.05 -2.18
N ARG A 444 -31.48 -0.19 -1.86
CA ARG A 444 -32.53 -0.41 -2.87
C ARG A 444 -32.90 0.84 -3.68
N ASN A 445 -32.50 2.04 -3.24
CA ASN A 445 -33.02 3.32 -3.75
C ASN A 445 -32.01 4.16 -4.57
N ARG A 446 -30.86 3.59 -4.97
CA ARG A 446 -29.89 4.33 -5.79
C ARG A 446 -30.30 4.32 -7.27
N GLU A 447 -30.26 5.48 -7.92
CA GLU A 447 -30.52 5.60 -9.37
C GLU A 447 -29.41 4.95 -10.21
N GLY A 448 -28.15 5.20 -9.85
CA GLY A 448 -26.98 4.64 -10.52
C GLY A 448 -25.66 5.15 -9.94
N ILE A 449 -24.55 4.78 -10.57
CA ILE A 449 -23.19 5.13 -10.15
C ILE A 449 -22.37 5.55 -11.36
N TRP A 450 -21.60 6.62 -11.17
CA TRP A 450 -20.57 7.03 -12.13
C TRP A 450 -19.33 6.15 -12.01
N LEU A 451 -18.92 5.59 -13.13
CA LEU A 451 -17.63 4.93 -13.33
C LEU A 451 -16.93 5.57 -14.52
N GLU A 452 -15.63 5.33 -14.64
CA GLU A 452 -14.88 5.57 -15.87
C GLU A 452 -14.46 4.21 -16.45
N VAL A 453 -14.77 3.93 -17.71
CA VAL A 453 -14.39 2.67 -18.36
C VAL A 453 -13.68 2.99 -19.67
N CYS A 454 -12.41 2.60 -19.75
CA CYS A 454 -11.53 2.92 -20.88
C CYS A 454 -11.42 4.44 -21.15
N GLY A 455 -11.27 5.24 -20.08
CA GLY A 455 -11.16 6.70 -20.15
C GLY A 455 -12.48 7.46 -20.36
N GLU A 456 -13.62 6.75 -20.49
CA GLU A 456 -14.92 7.38 -20.69
C GLU A 456 -15.81 7.26 -19.46
N LYS A 457 -16.33 8.39 -18.98
CA LYS A 457 -17.31 8.42 -17.89
C LYS A 457 -18.64 7.79 -18.34
N CYS A 458 -19.18 6.90 -17.53
CA CYS A 458 -20.47 6.26 -17.74
C CYS A 458 -21.28 6.22 -16.45
N PHE A 459 -22.57 6.45 -16.56
CA PHE A 459 -23.52 6.28 -15.47
C PHE A 459 -24.23 4.94 -15.66
N LEU A 460 -24.13 4.06 -14.67
CA LEU A 460 -24.76 2.75 -14.70
C LEU A 460 -25.79 2.61 -13.58
N SER A 461 -26.99 2.20 -13.96
CA SER A 461 -28.04 1.71 -13.06
C SER A 461 -27.97 0.19 -12.91
N ARG A 462 -28.63 -0.36 -11.88
CA ARG A 462 -28.67 -1.80 -11.64
C ARG A 462 -29.15 -2.57 -12.87
N GLY A 463 -28.43 -3.63 -13.25
CA GLY A 463 -28.70 -4.46 -14.42
C GLY A 463 -28.18 -3.90 -15.73
N GLN A 464 -27.75 -2.63 -15.76
CA GLN A 464 -27.11 -2.05 -16.94
C GLN A 464 -25.64 -2.46 -17.02
N LYS A 465 -25.14 -2.48 -18.25
CA LYS A 465 -23.75 -2.76 -18.56
C LYS A 465 -23.21 -1.82 -19.60
N VAL A 466 -21.93 -1.54 -19.50
CA VAL A 466 -21.15 -0.85 -20.52
C VAL A 466 -20.23 -1.83 -21.22
N ARG A 467 -20.08 -1.68 -22.53
CA ARG A 467 -19.15 -2.45 -23.34
C ARG A 467 -18.17 -1.51 -24.03
N ARG A 468 -16.91 -1.93 -24.06
CA ARG A 468 -15.83 -1.24 -24.75
C ARG A 468 -15.00 -2.25 -25.53
N CYS A 469 -14.35 -1.77 -26.57
CA CYS A 469 -13.39 -2.52 -27.35
C CYS A 469 -12.16 -1.63 -27.53
N GLN A 470 -11.00 -2.15 -27.18
CA GLN A 470 -9.73 -1.45 -27.34
C GLN A 470 -8.74 -2.36 -28.06
N GLN A 471 -7.82 -1.75 -28.82
CA GLN A 471 -6.70 -2.50 -29.37
C GLN A 471 -5.88 -3.09 -28.23
N ARG A 472 -5.40 -4.32 -28.43
CA ARG A 472 -4.49 -4.94 -27.48
C ARG A 472 -3.16 -4.19 -27.51
N THR A 473 -2.65 -3.85 -26.33
CA THR A 473 -1.26 -3.42 -26.19
C THR A 473 -0.36 -4.63 -26.46
N ILE A 474 0.18 -4.74 -27.66
CA ILE A 474 1.22 -5.72 -27.99
C ILE A 474 2.53 -5.14 -27.43
N GLY A 475 3.16 -5.85 -26.49
CA GLY A 475 4.29 -5.35 -25.73
C GLY A 475 5.52 -5.10 -26.57
N GLU A 476 5.66 -3.88 -27.07
CA GLU A 476 6.86 -3.01 -27.05
C GLU A 476 6.40 -1.66 -27.63
N VAL A 477 6.08 -0.70 -26.77
CA VAL A 477 6.04 0.70 -27.20
C VAL A 477 7.39 1.29 -26.81
N PRO A 478 8.34 1.48 -27.74
CA PRO A 478 9.41 2.42 -27.47
C PRO A 478 8.72 3.77 -27.24
N VAL A 479 9.07 4.44 -26.15
CA VAL A 479 8.74 5.85 -25.95
C VAL A 479 9.22 6.56 -27.22
N THR A 480 8.30 6.89 -28.10
CA THR A 480 8.59 7.64 -29.31
C THR A 480 9.06 9.01 -28.83
N ALA A 481 10.36 9.26 -29.02
CA ALA A 481 10.90 10.60 -28.98
C ALA A 481 10.10 11.45 -29.97
N GLY A 482 9.32 12.39 -29.43
CA GLY A 482 8.69 13.46 -30.21
C GLY A 482 9.74 14.47 -30.64
N SER A 483 10.35 14.19 -31.79
CA SER A 483 10.85 15.10 -32.83
C SER A 483 11.19 16.56 -32.48
N GLN A 484 12.50 16.82 -32.60
CA GLN A 484 13.19 18.01 -33.10
C GLN A 484 12.32 19.11 -33.76
N LYS A 485 12.56 20.36 -33.33
CA LYS A 485 13.26 21.33 -34.18
C LYS A 485 14.34 22.02 -33.37
#